data_AF-A0A9J6CYB4-F1
#
_entry.id   AF-A0A9J6CYB4-F1
#
_cell.length_a   1.000
_cell.length_b   1.000
_cell.length_c   1.000
_cell.angle_alpha   90.00
_cell.angle_beta   90.00
_cell.angle_gamma   90.00
#
_symmetry.space_group_name_H-M   'P 1'
#
loop_
_entity.id
_entity.type
_entity.pdbx_description
1 polymer ?
#
loop_
_entity_poly.entity_id
_entity_poly.type
_entity_poly.pdbx_seq_one_letter_code
_entity_poly.pdbx_strand_id
1 'polypeptide(L)'
;MGDRTEEKAKIASLTACLLALESEADAAKAAKERIKHQLLFSNSLLCALELSEKACDQSIWAFRGNERWFEGTVPHLDEQNFKQFFRVYPSTFRFIVVSLRSELEKQCTSMRETITPEKRVGIALYKLDHLNDGQTDDCHAILACAKWRGARLSVTT
;
A
#
# COMPACT_ATOMS: atom_id res chain seq x y z
N MET A 1 -74.84 -39.50 12.16
CA MET A 1 -73.54 -40.24 12.10
C MET A 1 -72.50 -39.59 11.18
N GLY A 2 -72.84 -38.62 10.32
CA GLY A 2 -71.89 -38.00 9.36
C GLY A 2 -70.96 -36.89 9.90
N ASP A 3 -71.23 -36.33 11.07
CA ASP A 3 -70.49 -35.17 11.61
C ASP A 3 -69.04 -35.55 12.04
N ARG A 4 -68.89 -36.73 12.66
CA ARG A 4 -67.59 -37.25 13.12
C ARG A 4 -66.64 -37.66 12.00
N THR A 5 -67.15 -37.96 10.80
CA THR A 5 -66.31 -38.32 9.64
C THR A 5 -65.76 -37.07 8.96
N GLU A 6 -66.55 -36.00 8.92
CA GLU A 6 -66.12 -34.71 8.36
C GLU A 6 -65.08 -34.03 9.26
N GLU A 7 -65.27 -34.10 10.57
CA GLU A 7 -64.31 -33.62 11.56
C GLU A 7 -62.96 -34.35 11.46
N LYS A 8 -62.97 -35.68 11.31
CA LYS A 8 -61.75 -36.47 11.08
C LYS A 8 -61.03 -36.10 9.78
N ALA A 9 -61.78 -35.83 8.71
CA ALA A 9 -61.21 -35.40 7.43
C ALA A 9 -60.56 -34.01 7.54
N LYS A 10 -61.19 -33.08 8.26
CA LYS A 10 -60.61 -31.74 8.55
C LYS A 10 -59.33 -31.85 9.38
N ILE A 11 -59.32 -32.69 10.42
CA ILE A 11 -58.13 -32.93 11.24
C ILE A 11 -57.00 -33.52 10.39
N ALA A 12 -57.29 -34.52 9.57
CA ALA A 12 -56.28 -35.11 8.68
C ALA A 12 -55.70 -34.08 7.69
N SER A 13 -56.55 -33.23 7.11
CA SER A 13 -56.12 -32.15 6.20
C SER A 13 -55.24 -31.11 6.91
N LEU A 14 -55.62 -30.67 8.12
CA LEU A 14 -54.83 -29.74 8.92
C LEU A 14 -53.49 -30.34 9.34
N THR A 15 -53.47 -31.62 9.67
CA THR A 15 -52.24 -32.33 10.06
C THR A 15 -51.27 -32.43 8.88
N ALA A 16 -51.78 -32.72 7.68
CA ALA A 16 -50.97 -32.71 6.46
C ALA A 16 -50.43 -31.32 6.14
N CYS A 17 -51.23 -30.27 6.36
CA CYS A 17 -50.81 -28.88 6.16
C CYS A 17 -49.72 -28.45 7.15
N LEU A 18 -49.83 -28.84 8.42
CA LEU A 18 -48.80 -28.59 9.43
C LEU A 18 -47.46 -29.28 9.08
N LEU A 19 -47.50 -30.55 8.67
CA LEU A 19 -46.29 -31.28 8.27
C LEU A 19 -45.61 -30.66 7.04
N ALA A 20 -46.41 -30.16 6.08
CA ALA A 20 -45.87 -29.45 4.92
C ALA A 20 -45.15 -28.16 5.35
N LEU A 21 -45.77 -27.36 6.22
CA LEU A 21 -45.18 -26.13 6.76
C LEU A 21 -43.90 -26.39 7.58
N GLU A 22 -43.88 -27.46 8.37
CA GLU A 22 -42.67 -27.87 9.10
C GLU A 22 -41.53 -28.24 8.15
N SER A 23 -41.83 -28.98 7.07
CA SER A 23 -40.83 -29.35 6.06
C SER A 23 -40.27 -28.14 5.31
N GLU A 24 -41.11 -27.15 4.99
CA GLU A 24 -40.70 -25.89 4.37
C GLU A 24 -39.85 -25.05 5.32
N ALA A 25 -40.22 -25.00 6.61
CA ALA A 25 -39.45 -24.31 7.63
C ALA A 25 -38.05 -24.90 7.81
N ASP A 26 -37.92 -26.24 7.78
CA ASP A 26 -36.63 -26.90 7.88
C ASP A 26 -35.79 -26.75 6.59
N ALA A 27 -36.43 -26.77 5.42
CA ALA A 27 -35.77 -26.44 4.16
C ALA A 27 -35.22 -24.99 4.17
N ALA A 28 -36.00 -24.04 4.69
CA ALA A 28 -35.59 -22.64 4.81
C ALA A 28 -34.42 -22.47 5.79
N LYS A 29 -34.41 -23.18 6.93
CA LYS A 29 -33.27 -23.21 7.86
C LYS A 29 -32.02 -23.77 7.19
N ALA A 30 -32.14 -24.87 6.45
CA ALA A 30 -31.01 -25.47 5.74
C ALA A 30 -30.44 -24.53 4.66
N ALA A 31 -31.30 -23.82 3.92
CA ALA A 31 -30.88 -22.82 2.94
C ALA A 31 -30.14 -21.64 3.61
N LYS A 32 -30.61 -21.17 4.76
CA LYS A 32 -29.96 -20.11 5.54
C LYS A 32 -28.54 -20.51 5.96
N GLU A 33 -28.36 -21.73 6.48
CA GLU A 33 -27.02 -22.19 6.88
C GLU A 33 -26.08 -22.33 5.68
N ARG A 34 -26.57 -22.78 4.52
CA ARG A 34 -25.78 -22.81 3.27
C ARG A 34 -25.28 -21.42 2.88
N ILE A 35 -26.17 -20.42 2.88
CA ILE A 35 -25.82 -19.03 2.54
C ILE A 35 -24.80 -18.49 3.54
N LYS A 36 -24.99 -18.76 4.85
CA LYS A 36 -24.06 -18.35 5.89
C LYS A 36 -22.65 -18.94 5.67
N HIS A 37 -22.56 -20.24 5.38
CA HIS A 37 -21.28 -20.90 5.07
C HIS A 37 -20.62 -20.30 3.83
N GLN A 38 -21.39 -20.01 2.79
CA GLN A 38 -20.87 -19.40 1.57
C GLN A 38 -20.34 -17.98 1.82
N LEU A 39 -21.05 -17.16 2.60
CA LEU A 39 -20.59 -15.82 2.98
C LEU A 39 -19.33 -15.86 3.84
N LEU A 40 -19.25 -16.77 4.81
CA LEU A 40 -18.06 -16.96 5.63
C LEU A 40 -16.84 -17.35 4.79
N PHE A 41 -17.03 -18.26 3.84
CA PHE A 41 -15.97 -18.68 2.91
C PHE A 41 -15.51 -17.51 2.03
N SER A 42 -16.44 -16.79 1.39
CA SER A 42 -16.13 -15.63 0.55
C SER A 42 -15.40 -14.52 1.33
N ASN A 43 -15.85 -14.22 2.55
CA ASN A 43 -15.19 -13.22 3.40
C ASN A 43 -13.77 -13.66 3.80
N SER A 44 -13.58 -14.94 4.16
CA SER A 44 -12.25 -15.48 4.46
C SER A 44 -11.30 -15.37 3.27
N LEU A 45 -11.80 -15.63 2.06
CA LEU A 45 -11.02 -15.51 0.83
C LEU A 45 -10.64 -14.04 0.56
N LEU A 46 -11.58 -13.11 0.70
CA LEU A 46 -11.31 -11.67 0.57
C LEU A 46 -10.26 -11.18 1.56
N CYS A 47 -10.35 -11.56 2.84
CA CYS A 47 -9.34 -11.20 3.82
C CYS A 47 -7.96 -11.77 3.47
N ALA A 48 -7.88 -13.01 2.97
CA ALA A 48 -6.61 -13.61 2.55
C ALA A 48 -5.99 -12.87 1.36
N LEU A 49 -6.80 -12.47 0.38
CA LEU A 49 -6.34 -11.70 -0.78
C LEU A 49 -5.88 -10.29 -0.38
N GLU A 50 -6.62 -9.58 0.47
CA GLU A 50 -6.20 -8.28 0.99
C GLU A 50 -4.89 -8.35 1.78
N LEU A 51 -4.69 -9.40 2.56
CA LEU A 51 -3.44 -9.64 3.28
C LEU A 51 -2.30 -10.01 2.33
N SER A 52 -2.59 -10.74 1.25
CA SER A 52 -1.60 -11.07 0.21
C SER A 52 -1.18 -9.84 -0.60
N GLU A 53 -2.10 -8.93 -0.93
CA GLU A 53 -1.75 -7.65 -1.58
C GLU A 53 -0.98 -6.71 -0.64
N LYS A 54 -1.31 -6.75 0.66
CA LYS A 54 -0.59 -6.01 1.71
C LYS A 54 0.70 -6.67 2.17
N ALA A 55 0.95 -7.92 1.80
CA ALA A 55 2.26 -8.53 1.85
C ALA A 55 3.12 -7.91 0.73
N CYS A 56 3.30 -6.58 0.81
CA CYS A 56 4.34 -5.87 0.12
C CYS A 56 5.63 -6.52 0.59
N ASP A 57 6.20 -7.29 -0.32
CA ASP A 57 7.34 -8.16 -0.08
C ASP A 57 8.38 -7.39 0.72
N GLN A 58 8.66 -7.81 1.96
CA GLN A 58 9.56 -7.07 2.87
C GLN A 58 10.95 -6.88 2.23
N SER A 59 11.26 -7.70 1.22
CA SER A 59 12.37 -7.57 0.28
C SER A 59 12.44 -6.19 -0.41
N ILE A 60 11.30 -5.57 -0.75
CA ILE A 60 11.21 -4.24 -1.38
C ILE A 60 11.64 -3.15 -0.39
N TRP A 61 11.28 -3.31 0.90
CA TRP A 61 11.65 -2.35 1.95
C TRP A 61 13.12 -2.48 2.36
N ALA A 62 13.67 -3.70 2.24
CA ALA A 62 15.08 -4.01 2.42
C ALA A 62 15.93 -3.74 1.16
N PHE A 63 15.32 -3.41 0.02
CA PHE A 63 16.03 -3.15 -1.21
C PHE A 63 16.88 -1.88 -1.07
N ARG A 64 18.20 -2.06 -0.96
CA ARG A 64 19.15 -0.95 -1.07
C ARG A 64 19.11 -0.47 -2.51
N GLY A 65 18.50 0.68 -2.73
CA GLY A 65 18.63 1.42 -3.98
C GLY A 65 20.10 1.62 -4.32
N ASN A 66 20.43 1.73 -5.60
CA ASN A 66 21.80 1.94 -6.02
C ASN A 66 22.16 3.42 -5.77
N GLU A 67 22.60 3.73 -4.55
CA GLU A 67 22.94 5.09 -4.07
C GLU A 67 24.23 5.67 -4.69
N ARG A 68 24.76 5.03 -5.73
CA ARG A 68 26.04 5.34 -6.39
C ARG A 68 26.16 6.77 -6.89
N TRP A 69 25.06 7.42 -7.29
CA TRP A 69 25.17 8.79 -7.80
C TRP A 69 25.55 9.77 -6.69
N PHE A 70 24.90 9.69 -5.52
CA PHE A 70 25.22 10.62 -4.43
C PHE A 70 26.62 10.36 -3.87
N GLU A 71 26.99 9.09 -3.64
CA GLU A 71 28.29 8.75 -3.04
C GLU A 71 29.45 8.82 -4.05
N GLY A 72 29.20 8.48 -5.30
CA GLY A 72 30.23 8.38 -6.34
C GLY A 72 30.29 9.55 -7.31
N THR A 73 29.32 10.46 -7.33
CA THR A 73 29.34 11.64 -8.22
C THR A 73 29.45 12.94 -7.44
N VAL A 74 28.69 13.11 -6.35
CA VAL A 74 28.65 14.38 -5.61
C VAL A 74 30.01 14.85 -5.07
N PRO A 75 30.86 13.96 -4.51
CA PRO A 75 32.20 14.37 -4.05
C PRO A 75 33.15 14.78 -5.17
N HIS A 76 32.88 14.38 -6.41
CA HIS A 76 33.72 14.64 -7.59
C HIS A 76 33.15 15.72 -8.51
N LEU A 77 32.06 16.39 -8.11
CA LEU A 77 31.50 17.50 -8.86
C LEU A 77 32.32 18.76 -8.64
N ASP A 78 32.70 19.41 -9.73
CA ASP A 78 33.22 20.77 -9.72
C ASP A 78 32.18 21.75 -9.14
N GLU A 79 32.64 22.86 -8.56
CA GLU A 79 31.76 23.86 -7.93
C GLU A 79 30.66 24.38 -8.85
N GLN A 80 30.97 24.54 -10.15
CA GLN A 80 29.99 25.01 -11.14
C GLN A 80 28.87 23.98 -11.34
N ASN A 81 29.22 22.72 -11.48
CA ASN A 81 28.25 21.63 -11.65
C ASN A 81 27.47 21.41 -10.35
N PHE A 82 28.12 21.50 -9.20
CA PHE A 82 27.45 21.43 -7.90
C PHE A 82 26.40 22.53 -7.74
N LYS A 83 26.77 23.77 -8.09
CA LYS A 83 25.86 24.91 -8.08
C LYS A 83 24.72 24.75 -9.08
N GLN A 84 24.93 24.08 -10.22
CA GLN A 84 23.85 23.78 -11.16
C GLN A 84 22.82 22.81 -10.57
N PHE A 85 23.24 21.79 -9.82
CA PHE A 85 22.34 20.79 -9.25
C PHE A 85 21.65 21.21 -7.95
N PHE A 86 22.33 21.99 -7.11
CA PHE A 86 21.83 22.33 -5.77
C PHE A 86 21.60 23.83 -5.54
N ARG A 87 21.93 24.68 -6.52
CA ARG A 87 21.89 26.16 -6.46
C ARG A 87 22.69 26.82 -5.34
N VAL A 88 23.47 26.04 -4.61
CA VAL A 88 24.33 26.50 -3.52
C VAL A 88 25.77 26.10 -3.78
N TYR A 89 26.70 26.79 -3.13
CA TYR A 89 28.10 26.38 -3.13
C TYR A 89 28.30 25.16 -2.21
N PRO A 90 29.32 24.30 -2.47
CA PRO A 90 29.62 23.17 -1.60
C PRO A 90 29.86 23.56 -0.14
N SER A 91 30.43 24.74 0.10
CA SER A 91 30.63 25.32 1.43
C SER A 91 29.31 25.60 2.15
N THR A 92 28.36 26.26 1.46
CA THR A 92 27.01 26.53 1.97
C THR A 92 26.24 25.24 2.21
N PHE A 93 26.36 24.27 1.30
CA PHE A 93 25.75 22.95 1.47
C PHE A 93 26.23 22.29 2.77
N ARG A 94 27.54 22.26 3.00
CA ARG A 94 28.13 21.69 4.22
C ARG A 94 27.67 22.44 5.47
N PHE A 95 27.57 23.76 5.40
CA PHE A 95 27.05 24.57 6.50
C PHE A 95 25.60 24.21 6.85
N ILE A 96 24.74 24.04 5.85
CA ILE A 96 23.34 23.62 6.05
C ILE A 96 23.28 22.22 6.68
N VAL A 97 24.05 21.27 6.17
CA VAL A 97 24.11 19.91 6.72
C VAL A 97 24.51 19.92 8.18
N VAL A 98 25.56 20.66 8.54
CA VAL A 98 26.05 20.74 9.93
C VAL A 98 25.00 21.40 10.83
N SER A 99 24.38 22.48 10.37
CA SER A 99 23.38 23.22 11.14
C SER A 99 22.11 22.41 11.42
N LEU A 100 21.68 21.59 10.45
CA LEU A 100 20.47 20.77 10.55
C LEU A 100 20.76 19.33 11.01
N ARG A 101 22.01 18.98 11.31
CA ARG A 101 22.39 17.59 11.61
C ARG A 101 21.59 17.02 12.78
N SER A 102 21.46 17.78 13.87
CA SER A 102 20.72 17.36 15.08
C SER A 102 19.25 17.05 14.80
N GLU A 103 18.62 17.75 13.86
CA GLU A 103 17.22 17.55 13.49
C GLU A 103 17.03 16.47 12.43
N LEU A 104 18.04 16.25 11.58
CA LEU A 104 17.99 15.31 10.47
C LEU A 104 18.49 13.92 10.82
N GLU A 105 19.31 13.78 11.86
CA GLU A 105 19.82 12.50 12.32
C GLU A 105 18.66 11.63 12.85
N LYS A 106 18.46 10.46 12.22
CA LYS A 106 17.46 9.48 12.67
C LYS A 106 18.16 8.17 12.96
N GLN A 107 17.62 7.42 13.91
CA GLN A 107 18.13 6.09 14.23
C GLN A 107 17.71 5.10 13.14
N CYS A 108 18.66 4.23 12.74
CA CYS A 108 18.35 3.11 11.85
C CYS A 108 17.35 2.19 12.54
N THR A 109 16.27 1.86 11.84
CA THR A 109 15.33 0.83 12.32
C THR A 109 15.75 -0.52 11.76
N SER A 110 15.35 -1.61 12.41
CA SER A 110 15.65 -2.97 11.96
C SER A 110 15.13 -3.27 10.54
N MET A 111 14.16 -2.48 10.06
CA MET A 111 13.51 -2.66 8.75
C MET A 111 14.11 -1.80 7.64
N ARG A 112 14.78 -0.68 7.95
CA ARG A 112 15.27 0.26 6.92
C ARG A 112 16.47 1.06 7.41
N GLU A 113 17.50 1.12 6.57
CA GLU A 113 18.63 2.02 6.82
C GLU A 113 18.20 3.49 6.73
N THR A 114 18.74 4.27 7.65
CA THR A 114 18.48 5.70 7.68
C THR A 114 19.24 6.39 6.55
N ILE A 115 18.51 7.19 5.77
CA ILE A 115 19.11 8.12 4.80
C ILE A 115 19.96 9.14 5.58
N THR A 116 21.24 9.25 5.21
CA THR A 116 22.19 10.19 5.83
C THR A 116 21.70 11.64 5.73
N PRO A 117 22.05 12.51 6.70
CA PRO A 117 21.60 13.90 6.71
C PRO A 117 22.02 14.65 5.43
N GLU A 118 23.22 14.38 4.90
CA GLU A 118 23.74 14.93 3.66
C GLU A 118 22.80 14.63 2.47
N LYS A 119 22.36 13.37 2.34
CA LYS A 119 21.44 12.95 1.28
C LYS A 119 20.08 13.64 1.38
N ARG A 120 19.57 13.84 2.60
CA ARG A 120 18.29 14.53 2.82
C ARG A 120 18.34 15.99 2.43
N VAL A 121 19.41 16.69 2.83
CA VAL A 121 19.63 18.09 2.44
C VAL A 121 19.77 18.19 0.92
N GLY A 122 20.53 17.28 0.30
CA GLY A 122 20.66 17.21 -1.16
C GLY A 122 19.32 17.05 -1.88
N ILE A 123 18.48 16.10 -1.44
CA ILE A 123 17.14 15.89 -2.00
C ILE A 123 16.25 17.12 -1.78
N ALA A 124 16.30 17.74 -0.61
CA ALA A 124 15.50 18.92 -0.30
C ALA A 124 15.85 20.09 -1.22
N LEU A 125 17.15 20.41 -1.35
CA LEU A 125 17.62 21.49 -2.21
C LEU A 125 17.30 21.23 -3.68
N TYR A 126 17.52 20.00 -4.15
CA TYR A 126 17.20 19.62 -5.52
C TYR A 126 15.70 19.74 -5.82
N LYS A 127 14.84 19.37 -4.87
CA LYS A 127 13.39 19.54 -5.01
C LYS A 127 12.95 20.99 -4.97
N LEU A 128 13.54 21.81 -4.09
CA LEU A 128 13.21 23.22 -3.98
C LEU A 128 13.57 24.01 -5.24
N ASP A 129 14.67 23.63 -5.91
CA ASP A 129 15.04 24.20 -7.20
C ASP A 129 13.94 23.92 -8.24
N HIS A 130 13.55 22.66 -8.38
CA HIS A 130 12.63 22.22 -9.45
C HIS A 130 11.16 22.43 -9.12
N LEU A 131 10.82 22.90 -7.91
CA LEU A 131 9.45 23.27 -7.55
C LEU A 131 9.08 24.69 -8.02
N ASN A 132 10.07 25.57 -8.19
CA ASN A 132 9.84 26.98 -8.52
C ASN A 132 9.73 27.22 -10.03
N ASP A 133 10.22 26.30 -10.84
CA ASP A 133 9.95 26.24 -12.27
C ASP A 133 8.54 25.66 -12.41
N GLY A 134 7.52 26.51 -12.60
CA GLY A 134 6.08 26.17 -12.57
C GLY A 134 5.56 25.18 -13.63
N GLN A 135 6.39 24.24 -14.07
CA GLN A 135 6.10 23.16 -14.99
C GLN A 135 6.18 21.84 -14.19
N THR A 136 5.09 21.48 -13.52
CA THR A 136 4.90 20.15 -12.92
C THR A 136 4.80 19.10 -14.03
N ASP A 137 5.94 18.75 -14.61
CA ASP A 137 6.13 17.42 -15.16
C ASP A 137 6.59 16.54 -14.00
N ASP A 138 5.63 15.96 -13.28
CA ASP A 138 5.89 15.01 -12.19
C ASP A 138 6.88 13.91 -12.62
N CYS A 139 6.95 13.63 -13.93
CA CYS A 139 7.92 12.78 -14.59
C CYS A 139 9.39 13.18 -14.34
N HIS A 140 9.75 14.48 -14.30
CA HIS A 140 11.13 14.92 -14.07
C HIS A 140 11.56 14.77 -12.61
N ALA A 141 10.65 14.98 -11.66
CA ALA A 141 10.88 14.71 -10.24
C ALA A 141 10.99 13.20 -9.96
N ILE A 142 10.18 12.38 -10.66
CA ILE A 142 10.26 10.91 -10.62
C ILE A 142 11.55 10.41 -11.29
N LEU A 143 11.94 10.97 -12.44
CA LEU A 143 13.21 10.66 -13.13
C LEU A 143 14.41 11.04 -12.29
N ALA A 144 14.36 12.18 -11.59
CA ALA A 144 15.39 12.56 -10.64
C ALA A 144 15.43 11.61 -9.44
N CYS A 145 14.27 11.27 -8.87
CA CYS A 145 14.19 10.25 -7.82
C CYS A 145 14.71 8.87 -8.30
N ALA A 146 14.46 8.49 -9.55
CA ALA A 146 14.97 7.26 -10.16
C ALA A 146 16.47 7.33 -10.41
N LYS A 147 16.99 8.48 -10.87
CA LYS A 147 18.42 8.76 -11.08
C LYS A 147 19.19 8.76 -9.76
N TRP A 148 18.59 9.28 -8.69
CA TRP A 148 19.11 9.25 -7.32
C TRP A 148 19.01 7.86 -6.67
N ARG A 149 18.02 7.04 -7.04
CA ARG A 149 17.88 5.63 -6.61
C ARG A 149 18.66 4.64 -7.47
N GLY A 150 19.33 5.12 -8.53
CA GLY A 150 20.01 4.30 -9.53
C GLY A 150 19.09 3.26 -10.20
N ALA A 151 17.79 3.52 -10.24
CA ALA A 151 16.83 2.72 -10.98
C ALA A 151 17.00 3.04 -12.47
N ARG A 152 17.41 2.04 -13.24
CA ARG A 152 17.35 2.09 -14.71
C ARG A 152 15.86 2.09 -15.05
N LEU A 153 15.27 3.28 -15.26
CA LEU A 153 13.95 3.37 -15.86
C LEU A 153 14.08 2.78 -17.26
N SER A 154 13.72 1.50 -17.40
CA SER A 154 13.41 0.92 -18.69
C SER A 154 12.13 1.59 -19.16
N VAL A 155 12.29 2.71 -19.84
CA VAL A 155 11.25 3.28 -20.69
C VAL A 155 11.06 2.26 -21.80
N THR A 156 10.06 1.39 -21.65
CA THR A 156 9.54 0.62 -22.76
C THR A 156 8.78 1.59 -23.65
N THR A 157 9.33 1.75 -24.86
CA THR A 157 8.82 2.48 -26.01
C THR A 157 7.36 2.21 -26.30
#